data_AF-A0A946G5I3-F1
#
_entry.id   AF-A0A946G5I3-F1
#
_cell.length_a   1.000
_cell.length_b   1.000
_cell.length_c   1.000
_cell.angle_alpha   90.00
_cell.angle_beta   90.00
_cell.angle_gamma   90.00
#
_symmetry.space_group_name_H-M   'P 1'
#
loop_
_entity.id
_entity.type
_entity.pdbx_description
1 polymer ?
#
loop_
_entity_poly.entity_id
_entity_poly.type
_entity_poly.pdbx_seq_one_letter_code
_entity_poly.pdbx_strand_id
1 'polypeptide(L)' 'MFTGIVQNLGKVVKYSNGELEISTLLDLSYCKIGSSICCNGV' A
#
# COMPACT_ATOMS: atom_id res chain seq x y z
N MET A 1 -1.60 6.36 -12.16
CA MET A 1 -0.21 6.58 -12.64
C MET A 1 0.62 7.04 -11.45
N PHE A 2 1.86 6.56 -11.33
CA PHE A 2 2.77 6.90 -10.22
C PHE A 2 4.00 7.65 -10.76
N THR A 3 4.62 8.51 -9.94
CA THR A 3 5.81 9.31 -10.31
C THR A 3 7.14 8.59 -10.06
N GLY A 4 7.13 7.43 -9.40
CA GLY A 4 8.35 6.72 -8.98
C GLY A 4 8.99 7.25 -7.69
N ILE A 5 8.37 8.23 -7.03
CA ILE A 5 8.85 8.77 -5.75
C ILE A 5 8.16 8.02 -4.60
N VAL A 6 8.94 7.34 -3.75
CA VAL A 6 8.43 6.61 -2.58
C VAL A 6 7.97 7.59 -1.51
N GLN A 7 6.69 7.49 -1.11
CA GLN A 7 6.10 8.40 -0.12
C GLN A 7 6.18 7.85 1.31
N ASN A 8 6.21 6.53 1.49
CA ASN A 8 6.32 5.90 2.80
C ASN A 8 6.83 4.46 2.71
N LEU A 9 7.30 3.91 3.83
CA LEU A 9 7.64 2.50 4.00
C LEU A 9 6.50 1.79 4.72
N GLY A 10 5.85 0.85 4.03
CA GLY A 10 4.87 -0.05 4.63
C GLY A 10 5.53 -1.29 5.24
N LYS A 11 4.87 -1.90 6.22
CA LYS A 11 5.25 -3.19 6.80
C LYS A 11 4.17 -4.22 6.51
N VAL A 12 4.57 -5.38 5.98
CA VAL A 12 3.66 -6.53 5.85
C VAL A 12 3.36 -7.08 7.24
N VAL A 13 2.09 -7.13 7.62
CA VAL A 13 1.62 -7.63 8.91
C VAL A 13 1.14 -9.07 8.79
N LYS A 14 0.52 -9.42 7.66
CA LYS A 14 -0.01 -10.76 7.40
C LYS A 14 0.02 -11.10 5.92
N TYR A 15 0.22 -12.38 5.65
CA TYR A 15 0.06 -12.99 4.33
C TYR A 15 -0.75 -14.27 4.49
N SER A 16 -1.89 -14.37 3.81
CA SER A 16 -2.77 -15.54 3.89
C SER A 16 -3.59 -15.66 2.61
N ASN A 17 -3.70 -16.86 2.04
CA ASN A 17 -4.52 -17.15 0.86
C ASN A 17 -4.29 -16.19 -0.33
N GLY A 18 -3.07 -15.67 -0.50
CA GLY A 18 -2.74 -14.72 -1.57
C GLY A 18 -3.08 -13.26 -1.26
N GLU A 19 -3.69 -12.98 -0.11
CA GLU A 19 -3.96 -11.62 0.37
C GLU A 19 -2.82 -11.12 1.25
N LEU A 20 -2.50 -9.83 1.10
CA LEU A 20 -1.48 -9.12 1.85
C LEU A 20 -2.13 -8.03 2.70
N GLU A 21 -1.87 -8.05 4.00
CA GLU A 21 -2.22 -6.94 4.89
C GLU A 21 -0.96 -6.13 5.19
N ILE A 22 -0.99 -4.84 4.85
CA ILE A 22 0.13 -3.91 4.97
C ILE A 22 -0.25 -2.78 5.93
N SER A 23 0.55 -2.56 6.96
CA SER A 23 0.47 -1.36 7.79
C SER A 23 1.38 -0.26 7.22
N THR A 24 0.91 0.98 7.27
CA THR A 24 1.67 2.14 6.79
C THR A 24 1.36 3.35 7.65
N LEU A 25 2.29 4.30 7.72
CA LEU A 25 2.11 5.60 8.37
C LEU A 25 1.49 6.65 7.43
N LEU A 26 1.19 6.28 6.18
CA LEU A 26 0.53 7.17 5.22
C LEU A 26 -0.90 7.48 5.71
N ASP A 27 -1.35 8.72 5.57
CA ASP A 27 -2.75 9.04 5.80
C ASP A 27 -3.63 8.41 4.71
N LEU A 28 -4.49 7.48 5.12
CA LEU A 28 -5.41 6.74 4.25
C LEU A 28 -6.83 7.31 4.29
N SER A 29 -7.05 8.49 4.86
CA SER A 29 -8.40 9.09 4.99
C SER A 29 -9.12 9.29 3.66
N TYR A 30 -8.36 9.50 2.57
CA TYR A 30 -8.90 9.61 1.20
C TYR A 30 -8.87 8.29 0.42
N CYS A 31 -8.38 7.21 1.02
CA CYS A 31 -8.33 5.90 0.39
C CYS A 31 -9.73 5.26 0.41
N LYS A 32 -10.10 4.64 -0.70
CA LYS A 32 -11.35 3.88 -0.84
C LYS A 32 -11.05 2.53 -1.47
N ILE A 33 -11.99 1.60 -1.34
CA ILE A 33 -11.89 0.30 -2.01
C ILE A 33 -11.75 0.54 -3.52
N GLY A 34 -10.76 -0.10 -4.14
CA GLY A 34 -10.39 0.08 -5.55
C GLY A 34 -9.36 1.19 -5.81
N SER A 35 -8.92 1.94 -4.79
CA SER A 35 -7.76 2.82 -4.91
C SER A 35 -6.49 2.02 -5.24
N SER A 36 -5.59 2.61 -6.02
CA SER A 36 -4.32 1.99 -6.39
C SER A 36 -3.17 2.54 -5.56
N ILE A 37 -2.39 1.66 -4.93
CA ILE A 37 -1.19 1.99 -4.16
C ILE A 37 -0.04 1.15 -4.72
N CYS A 38 1.06 1.81 -5.08
CA CYS A 38 2.26 1.13 -5.59
C CYS A 38 3.04 0.50 -4.44
N CYS A 39 3.16 -0.83 -4.44
CA CYS A 39 3.90 -1.62 -3.48
C CYS A 39 5.17 -2.17 -4.15
N ASN A 40 6.31 -1.49 -3.94
CA ASN A 40 7.60 -1.85 -4.55
C ASN A 40 7.57 -1.96 -6.09
N GLY A 41 6.79 -1.10 -6.76
CA GLY A 41 6.73 -1.04 -8.23
C GLY A 41 5.57 -1.81 -8.87
N VAL A 42 4.73 -2.47 -8.06
CA VAL A 42 3.47 -3.15 -8.47
C VAL A 42 2.28 -2.34 -7.98
#